data_AF-A0A4S2L6L6-F1
#
_entry.id   AF-A0A4S2L6L6-F1
#
_cell.length_a   1.000
_cell.length_b   1.000
_cell.length_c   1.000
_cell.angle_alpha   90.00
_cell.angle_beta   90.00
_cell.angle_gamma   90.00
#
_symmetry.space_group_name_H-M   'P 1'
#
loop_
_entity.id
_entity.type
_entity.pdbx_description
1 polymer ?
#
loop_
_entity_poly.entity_id
_entity_poly.type
_entity_poly.pdbx_seq_one_letter_code
_entity_poly.pdbx_strand_id
1 'polypeptide(L)'
;MTQRRRKLRKSRKFLCCSNMTRRGSRSLIQICAYLAFITTTVADDREECDKTKCPGPLAYYEVLGCIPVFKKEGDCCATKYNCDHLKQRSTSKCYVNGKEYEIGEVLKEEDANPCDIGCTCHPGYDKIATFNCAIVDCFQGPAKPGCYRKRSPLNCCPGEEVCRKNVEPFCVKPKHPYCSPDFRHASNIFNNCPPVYYSTQSPQTGCSVFSRCQNNNDTVIHKEDDLKSADKNPDDKDVCHFGNMTMHRGDELNQATDYSSVCVKCICEVPPVLTCQRLPDEECDVTNHPPFHQTF
;
A
#
# COMPACT_ATOMS: atom_id res chain seq x y z
N MET A 1 58.90 -7.69 -24.63
CA MET A 1 59.90 -6.73 -24.12
C MET A 1 59.20 -5.39 -23.87
N THR A 2 58.65 -5.19 -22.68
CA THR A 2 59.21 -4.44 -21.53
C THR A 2 58.92 -2.93 -21.58
N GLN A 3 57.93 -2.58 -20.75
CA GLN A 3 57.59 -1.30 -20.10
C GLN A 3 58.62 -0.15 -20.16
N ARG A 4 58.11 1.04 -20.54
CA ARG A 4 58.69 2.35 -20.19
C ARG A 4 58.30 2.75 -18.75
N ARG A 5 59.30 2.91 -17.90
CA ARG A 5 59.24 3.57 -16.58
C ARG A 5 59.35 5.10 -16.73
N ARG A 6 58.61 5.87 -15.93
CA ARG A 6 59.02 7.16 -15.31
C ARG A 6 57.97 7.56 -14.26
N LYS A 7 58.19 7.19 -12.99
CA LYS A 7 58.65 8.04 -11.86
C LYS A 7 57.74 9.23 -11.54
N LEU A 8 56.80 9.01 -10.63
CA LEU A 8 56.02 10.01 -9.89
C LEU A 8 56.88 10.56 -8.73
N ARG A 9 56.94 11.89 -8.56
CA ARG A 9 57.70 12.55 -7.48
C ARG A 9 56.74 13.33 -6.56
N LYS A 10 56.83 13.01 -5.27
CA LYS A 10 56.26 13.65 -4.06
C LYS A 10 56.43 15.17 -3.99
N SER A 11 55.43 15.88 -3.42
CA SER A 11 55.51 16.69 -2.17
C SER A 11 54.18 17.44 -1.98
N ARG A 12 53.34 17.28 -0.94
CA ARG A 12 53.40 17.52 0.53
C ARG A 12 53.29 19.00 0.97
N LYS A 13 52.31 19.20 1.89
CA LYS A 13 52.07 20.25 2.92
C LYS A 13 51.10 21.38 2.53
N PHE A 14 49.90 21.51 3.12
CA PHE A 14 49.52 21.95 4.50
C PHE A 14 50.17 23.28 4.92
N LEU A 15 49.39 24.35 5.12
CA LEU A 15 48.94 24.85 6.44
C LEU A 15 48.13 26.17 6.31
N CYS A 16 47.17 26.36 7.23
CA CYS A 16 46.41 27.57 7.52
C CYS A 16 47.25 28.82 7.82
N CYS A 17 46.64 30.01 7.74
CA CYS A 17 46.66 30.99 8.84
C CYS A 17 45.61 32.12 8.67
N SER A 18 45.13 32.58 9.83
CA SER A 18 44.04 33.52 10.08
C SER A 18 44.39 35.01 9.92
N ASN A 19 43.32 35.81 9.82
CA ASN A 19 43.10 37.24 10.19
C ASN A 19 44.25 38.09 10.74
N MET A 20 44.27 39.39 10.34
CA MET A 20 44.27 40.56 11.25
C MET A 20 44.24 41.93 10.51
N THR A 21 43.22 42.78 10.84
CA THR A 21 43.23 44.25 11.12
C THR A 21 43.77 45.28 10.07
N ARG A 22 43.39 46.57 9.93
CA ARG A 22 42.42 47.55 10.51
C ARG A 22 42.77 48.95 9.93
N ARG A 23 41.82 49.79 9.47
CA ARG A 23 41.79 51.30 9.58
C ARG A 23 40.59 51.88 8.79
N GLY A 24 39.56 52.43 9.45
CA GLY A 24 39.34 53.87 9.69
C GLY A 24 38.26 54.40 8.72
N SER A 25 37.19 55.13 9.06
CA SER A 25 36.98 56.14 10.10
C SER A 25 35.47 56.48 10.26
N ARG A 26 35.05 56.84 11.50
CA ARG A 26 34.06 57.87 11.96
C ARG A 26 32.73 58.02 11.17
N SER A 27 31.52 58.12 11.71
CA SER A 27 30.95 58.72 12.93
C SER A 27 29.43 58.40 12.83
N LEU A 28 28.71 57.88 13.83
CA LEU A 28 27.93 58.65 14.79
C LEU A 28 27.15 57.66 15.67
N ILE A 29 27.09 57.97 16.96
CA ILE A 29 26.46 57.23 18.05
C ILE A 29 24.94 57.39 17.96
N GLN A 30 24.15 56.30 18.06
CA GLN A 30 22.84 56.35 18.73
C GLN A 30 22.25 54.95 19.04
N ILE A 31 22.30 54.63 20.33
CA ILE A 31 21.30 53.89 21.14
C ILE A 31 21.08 52.41 20.81
N CYS A 32 21.77 51.56 21.57
CA CYS A 32 21.40 50.18 21.83
C CYS A 32 20.11 50.14 22.67
N ALA A 33 18.97 49.80 22.05
CA ALA A 33 17.82 49.27 22.78
C ALA A 33 17.83 47.74 22.60
N TYR A 34 18.05 47.03 23.70
CA TYR A 34 17.95 45.58 23.79
C TYR A 34 16.51 45.14 23.51
N LEU A 35 16.20 44.77 22.27
CA LEU A 35 15.03 43.95 21.97
C LEU A 35 15.40 42.49 22.24
N ALA A 36 15.12 42.04 23.45
CA ALA A 36 15.03 40.62 23.74
C ALA A 36 13.87 40.06 22.90
N PHE A 37 14.17 39.51 21.73
CA PHE A 37 13.27 38.59 21.05
C PHE A 37 13.23 37.32 21.91
N ILE A 38 12.31 37.31 22.88
CA ILE A 38 11.81 36.05 23.44
C ILE A 38 11.04 35.41 22.29
N THR A 39 11.73 34.61 21.49
CA THR A 39 11.07 33.61 20.66
C THR A 39 10.49 32.61 21.65
N THR A 40 9.25 32.82 22.06
CA THR A 40 8.42 31.73 22.55
C THR A 40 8.33 30.76 21.39
N THR A 41 9.21 29.77 21.37
CA THR A 41 8.91 28.51 20.69
C THR A 41 7.68 28.00 21.41
N VAL A 42 6.50 28.32 20.88
CA VAL A 42 5.34 27.49 21.12
C VAL A 42 5.82 26.14 20.62
N ALA A 43 6.06 25.22 21.56
CA ALA A 43 6.17 23.81 21.21
C ALA A 43 4.86 23.53 20.48
N ASP A 44 4.96 23.39 19.16
CA ASP A 44 3.87 22.89 18.34
C ASP A 44 3.70 21.46 18.84
N ASP A 45 2.83 21.27 19.83
CA ASP A 45 2.33 19.96 20.28
C ASP A 45 1.48 19.35 19.16
N ARG A 46 2.02 19.31 17.94
CA ARG A 46 1.56 18.38 16.92
C ARG A 46 2.17 17.06 17.30
N GLU A 47 1.39 16.26 18.01
CA GLU A 47 1.50 14.80 17.88
C GLU A 47 1.77 14.50 16.40
N GLU A 48 2.92 13.91 16.12
CA GLU A 48 3.27 13.46 14.78
C GLU A 48 2.13 12.55 14.29
N CYS A 49 1.45 12.96 13.21
CA CYS A 49 0.26 12.25 12.73
C CYS A 49 0.59 10.80 12.39
N ASP A 50 0.13 9.88 13.24
CA ASP A 50 0.31 8.45 13.06
C ASP A 50 -0.82 7.86 12.22
N LYS A 51 -0.58 7.76 10.91
CA LYS A 51 -1.54 7.19 9.93
C LYS A 51 -1.93 5.75 10.23
N THR A 52 -1.15 5.01 11.02
CA THR A 52 -1.47 3.61 11.36
C THR A 52 -2.71 3.51 12.25
N LYS A 53 -3.10 4.61 12.92
CA LYS A 53 -4.31 4.70 13.76
C LYS A 53 -5.56 5.11 12.98
N CYS A 54 -5.43 5.47 11.71
CA CYS A 54 -6.56 5.90 10.90
C CYS A 54 -7.40 4.68 10.45
N PRO A 55 -8.75 4.80 10.42
CA PRO A 55 -9.61 3.72 9.96
C PRO A 55 -9.48 3.50 8.45
N GLY A 56 -10.00 2.38 7.96
CA GLY A 56 -10.04 2.08 6.53
C GLY A 56 -8.86 1.26 6.00
N PRO A 57 -9.01 0.69 4.79
CA PRO A 57 -7.97 -0.09 4.13
C PRO A 57 -6.95 0.83 3.44
N LEU A 58 -6.17 1.59 4.21
CA LEU A 58 -5.32 2.66 3.64
C LEU A 58 -4.24 2.15 2.68
N ALA A 59 -3.66 0.98 2.98
CA ALA A 59 -2.67 0.36 2.10
C ALA A 59 -3.28 0.05 0.71
N TYR A 60 -4.55 -0.38 0.68
CA TYR A 60 -5.26 -0.65 -0.57
C TYR A 60 -5.44 0.63 -1.41
N TYR A 61 -5.84 1.74 -0.77
CA TYR A 61 -5.98 3.03 -1.46
C TYR A 61 -4.66 3.58 -1.98
N GLU A 62 -3.59 3.47 -1.19
CA GLU A 62 -2.25 3.91 -1.58
C GLU A 62 -1.76 3.15 -2.81
N VAL A 63 -1.90 1.82 -2.81
CA VAL A 63 -1.44 0.96 -3.91
C VAL A 63 -2.23 1.20 -5.21
N LEU A 64 -3.50 1.60 -5.11
CA LEU A 64 -4.33 1.97 -6.26
C LEU A 64 -4.14 3.42 -6.71
N GLY A 65 -3.35 4.22 -5.98
CA GLY A 65 -3.14 5.63 -6.26
C GLY A 65 -4.39 6.48 -6.04
N CYS A 66 -5.27 6.09 -5.12
CA CYS A 66 -6.42 6.91 -4.75
C CYS A 66 -5.99 8.14 -3.94
N ILE A 67 -6.70 9.25 -4.13
CA ILE A 67 -6.33 10.54 -3.53
C ILE A 67 -7.11 10.75 -2.22
N PRO A 68 -6.45 10.97 -1.07
CA PRO A 68 -7.15 11.22 0.18
C PRO A 68 -7.92 12.55 0.15
N VAL A 69 -9.11 12.55 0.72
CA VAL A 69 -9.94 13.74 0.93
C VAL A 69 -10.12 13.97 2.42
N PHE A 70 -9.71 15.14 2.90
CA PHE A 70 -9.78 15.52 4.32
C PHE A 70 -10.96 16.46 4.58
N LYS A 71 -11.50 16.44 5.80
CA LYS A 71 -12.59 17.35 6.18
C LYS A 71 -12.05 18.77 6.40
N LYS A 72 -10.88 18.89 7.00
CA LYS A 72 -10.17 20.14 7.21
C LYS A 72 -8.70 19.98 6.85
N GLU A 73 -8.09 21.08 6.41
CA GLU A 73 -6.66 21.14 6.21
C GLU A 73 -5.93 20.93 7.54
N GLY A 74 -4.99 19.98 7.57
CA GLY A 74 -4.27 19.58 8.78
C GLY A 74 -4.90 18.39 9.56
N ASP A 75 -6.04 17.84 9.12
CA ASP A 75 -6.57 16.60 9.69
C ASP A 75 -5.60 15.42 9.43
N CYS A 76 -5.42 14.56 10.43
CA CYS A 76 -4.53 13.41 10.30
C CYS A 76 -5.09 12.31 9.37
N CYS A 77 -6.38 12.01 9.51
CA CYS A 77 -7.04 10.94 8.76
C CYS A 77 -7.97 11.50 7.69
N ALA A 78 -7.86 10.95 6.47
CA ALA A 78 -8.80 11.24 5.40
C ALA A 78 -10.20 10.74 5.76
N THR A 79 -11.23 11.49 5.39
CA THR A 79 -12.62 11.05 5.59
C THR A 79 -13.09 10.14 4.46
N LYS A 80 -12.45 10.19 3.30
CA LYS A 80 -12.67 9.31 2.15
C LYS A 80 -11.50 9.39 1.18
N TYR A 81 -11.54 8.57 0.14
CA TYR A 81 -10.61 8.61 -0.98
C TYR A 81 -11.33 8.83 -2.31
N ASN A 82 -10.72 9.61 -3.19
CA ASN A 82 -11.13 9.70 -4.59
C ASN A 82 -10.39 8.62 -5.39
N CYS A 83 -11.15 7.65 -5.87
CA CYS A 83 -10.68 6.56 -6.74
C CYS A 83 -11.34 6.61 -8.14
N ASP A 84 -11.87 7.76 -8.57
CA ASP A 84 -12.65 7.88 -9.82
C ASP A 84 -11.81 7.58 -11.07
N HIS A 85 -10.49 7.72 -11.00
CA HIS A 85 -9.58 7.32 -12.08
C HIS A 85 -9.66 5.82 -12.40
N LEU A 86 -10.05 4.98 -11.43
CA LEU A 86 -10.21 3.55 -11.63
C LEU A 86 -11.45 3.22 -12.48
N LYS A 87 -12.52 4.03 -12.39
CA LYS A 87 -13.78 3.82 -13.12
C LYS A 87 -13.64 4.02 -14.63
N GLN A 88 -12.63 4.77 -15.05
CA GLN A 88 -12.36 5.08 -16.46
C GLN A 88 -11.50 4.01 -17.15
N ARG A 89 -11.03 3.01 -16.41
CA ARG A 89 -10.17 1.95 -16.94
C ARG A 89 -10.95 1.06 -17.89
N SER A 90 -10.35 0.75 -19.02
CA SER A 90 -10.83 -0.28 -19.93
C SER A 90 -10.70 -1.67 -19.30
N THR A 91 -11.74 -2.50 -19.45
CA THR A 91 -11.69 -3.93 -19.12
C THR A 91 -10.83 -4.73 -20.10
N SER A 92 -10.42 -4.16 -21.23
CA SER A 92 -9.60 -4.82 -22.25
C SER A 92 -8.10 -4.54 -22.10
N LYS A 93 -7.65 -3.93 -20.99
CA LYS A 93 -6.25 -3.58 -20.75
C LYS A 93 -5.80 -4.03 -19.36
N CYS A 94 -4.52 -4.36 -19.24
CA CYS A 94 -3.90 -4.65 -17.96
C CYS A 94 -3.24 -3.38 -17.38
N TYR A 95 -3.15 -3.29 -16.06
CA TYR A 95 -2.60 -2.12 -15.38
C TYR A 95 -1.51 -2.54 -14.39
N VAL A 96 -0.43 -1.78 -14.33
CA VAL A 96 0.63 -1.93 -13.32
C VAL A 96 1.36 -0.61 -13.17
N ASN A 97 1.63 -0.17 -11.94
CA ASN A 97 2.32 1.09 -11.65
C ASN A 97 1.71 2.32 -12.38
N GLY A 98 0.39 2.33 -12.57
CA GLY A 98 -0.30 3.40 -13.30
C GLY A 98 -0.09 3.40 -14.82
N LYS A 99 0.56 2.38 -15.38
CA LYS A 99 0.72 2.18 -16.83
C LYS A 99 -0.32 1.21 -17.36
N GLU A 100 -0.67 1.38 -18.63
CA GLU A 100 -1.60 0.52 -19.36
C GLU A 100 -0.85 -0.42 -20.30
N TYR A 101 -1.39 -1.63 -20.46
CA TYR A 101 -0.88 -2.66 -21.35
C TYR A 101 -2.02 -3.24 -22.18
N GLU A 102 -1.81 -3.36 -23.48
CA GLU A 102 -2.76 -3.99 -24.41
C GLU A 102 -2.69 -5.52 -24.31
N ILE A 103 -3.77 -6.20 -24.71
CA ILE A 103 -3.78 -7.67 -24.78
C ILE A 103 -2.66 -8.17 -25.69
N GLY A 104 -1.87 -9.11 -25.18
CA GLY A 104 -0.70 -9.68 -25.83
C GLY A 104 0.61 -8.96 -25.52
N GLU A 105 0.57 -7.79 -24.86
CA GLU A 105 1.80 -7.11 -24.44
C GLU A 105 2.47 -7.82 -23.26
N VAL A 106 3.80 -7.92 -23.34
CA VAL A 106 4.65 -8.48 -22.30
C VAL A 106 4.97 -7.41 -21.26
N LEU A 107 4.94 -7.78 -19.99
CA LEU A 107 5.32 -6.91 -18.89
C LEU A 107 6.76 -6.42 -19.06
N LYS A 108 6.96 -5.10 -19.03
CA LYS A 108 8.29 -4.51 -19.21
C LYS A 108 9.15 -4.72 -17.97
N GLU A 109 10.46 -4.83 -18.15
CA GLU A 109 11.40 -5.08 -17.06
C GLU A 109 11.34 -4.00 -15.98
N GLU A 110 11.09 -2.74 -16.32
CA GLU A 110 10.97 -1.66 -15.34
C GLU A 110 9.76 -1.81 -14.40
N ASP A 111 8.74 -2.57 -14.81
CA ASP A 111 7.53 -2.83 -14.03
C ASP A 111 7.54 -4.23 -13.40
N ALA A 112 8.45 -5.12 -13.78
CA ALA A 112 8.52 -6.49 -13.30
C ALA A 112 9.31 -6.63 -11.99
N ASN A 113 8.68 -7.22 -10.97
CA ASN A 113 9.37 -7.79 -9.81
C ASN A 113 10.12 -9.07 -10.21
N PRO A 114 11.09 -9.54 -9.39
CA PRO A 114 11.91 -10.70 -9.73
C PRO A 114 11.13 -11.99 -10.04
N CYS A 115 9.93 -12.15 -9.49
CA CYS A 115 9.07 -13.32 -9.68
C CYS A 115 8.05 -13.18 -10.82
N ASP A 116 8.02 -12.04 -11.52
CA ASP A 116 7.09 -11.80 -12.62
C ASP A 116 7.63 -12.38 -13.92
N ILE A 117 7.83 -13.70 -13.93
CA ILE A 117 8.45 -14.42 -15.03
C ILE A 117 7.43 -14.64 -16.14
N GLY A 118 7.74 -14.16 -17.34
CA GLY A 118 6.94 -14.39 -18.54
C GLY A 118 5.54 -13.77 -18.49
N CYS A 119 5.36 -12.68 -17.72
CA CYS A 119 4.07 -12.03 -17.58
C CYS A 119 3.61 -11.40 -18.89
N THR A 120 2.40 -11.75 -19.33
CA THR A 120 1.76 -11.21 -20.53
C THR A 120 0.33 -10.79 -20.19
N CYS A 121 -0.14 -9.68 -20.76
CA CYS A 121 -1.51 -9.24 -20.61
C CYS A 121 -2.46 -10.14 -21.43
N HIS A 122 -3.43 -10.76 -20.77
CA HIS A 122 -4.40 -11.65 -21.42
C HIS A 122 -5.84 -11.23 -21.13
N PRO A 123 -6.80 -11.59 -22.01
CA PRO A 123 -8.21 -11.49 -21.64
C PRO A 123 -8.50 -12.43 -20.47
N GLY A 124 -9.02 -11.90 -19.36
CA GLY A 124 -9.47 -12.73 -18.24
C GLY A 124 -10.80 -13.43 -18.53
N TYR A 125 -11.11 -14.44 -17.72
CA TYR A 125 -12.31 -15.27 -17.86
C TYR A 125 -13.63 -14.49 -17.74
N ASP A 126 -13.60 -13.42 -16.96
CA ASP A 126 -14.70 -12.48 -16.72
C ASP A 126 -14.70 -11.29 -17.70
N LYS A 127 -13.94 -11.41 -18.80
CA LYS A 127 -13.73 -10.35 -19.82
C LYS A 127 -12.99 -9.12 -19.27
N ILE A 128 -12.29 -9.27 -18.15
CA ILE A 128 -11.42 -8.26 -17.57
C ILE A 128 -9.97 -8.69 -17.78
N ALA A 129 -9.18 -7.90 -18.48
CA ALA A 129 -7.81 -8.22 -18.79
C ALA A 129 -6.95 -8.24 -17.52
N THR A 130 -6.06 -9.24 -17.43
CA THR A 130 -5.18 -9.45 -16.28
C THR A 130 -3.84 -10.01 -16.74
N PHE A 131 -2.77 -9.76 -15.97
CA PHE A 131 -1.47 -10.38 -16.27
C PHE A 131 -1.50 -11.86 -15.92
N ASN A 132 -1.17 -12.71 -16.90
CA ASN A 132 -0.85 -14.10 -16.67
C ASN A 132 0.67 -14.25 -16.65
N CYS A 133 1.20 -14.82 -15.57
CA CYS A 133 2.63 -15.02 -15.36
C CYS A 133 2.92 -16.49 -15.08
N ALA A 134 4.14 -16.93 -15.33
CA ALA A 134 4.58 -18.27 -14.95
C ALA A 134 4.50 -18.46 -13.42
N ILE A 135 4.01 -19.63 -13.00
CA ILE A 135 4.14 -20.07 -11.61
C ILE A 135 5.61 -20.46 -11.41
N VAL A 136 6.27 -19.80 -10.46
CA VAL A 136 7.68 -20.04 -10.16
C VAL A 136 7.79 -20.90 -8.92
N ASP A 137 8.03 -22.20 -9.13
CA ASP A 137 8.31 -23.14 -8.06
C ASP A 137 9.80 -23.16 -7.72
N CYS A 138 10.16 -22.55 -6.60
CA CYS A 138 11.52 -22.58 -6.07
C CYS A 138 11.77 -23.87 -5.28
N PHE A 139 11.66 -25.03 -5.93
CA PHE A 139 11.86 -26.33 -5.26
C PHE A 139 13.32 -26.49 -4.81
N GLN A 140 13.54 -26.39 -3.51
CA GLN A 140 14.84 -26.55 -2.87
C GLN A 140 14.62 -27.31 -1.56
N GLY A 141 15.34 -28.42 -1.33
CA GLY A 141 15.23 -29.21 -0.10
C GLY A 141 15.57 -28.42 1.16
N PRO A 142 15.42 -28.95 2.38
CA PRO A 142 15.78 -28.22 3.59
C PRO A 142 17.25 -27.76 3.55
N ALA A 143 17.53 -26.56 4.08
CA ALA A 143 18.91 -26.11 4.23
C ALA A 143 19.64 -27.01 5.24
N LYS A 144 20.95 -27.21 5.07
CA LYS A 144 21.73 -27.99 6.05
C LYS A 144 21.66 -27.31 7.43
N PRO A 145 21.74 -28.09 8.52
CA PRO A 145 21.77 -27.53 9.87
C PRO A 145 22.88 -26.47 10.01
N GLY A 146 22.52 -25.27 10.48
CA GLY A 146 23.44 -24.14 10.61
C GLY A 146 23.65 -23.32 9.33
N CYS A 147 22.93 -23.62 8.25
CA CYS A 147 22.98 -22.88 6.99
C CYS A 147 21.62 -22.26 6.65
N TYR A 148 21.63 -21.21 5.84
CA TYR A 148 20.43 -20.59 5.27
C TYR A 148 20.65 -20.33 3.78
N ARG A 149 19.57 -20.20 3.01
CA ARG A 149 19.68 -19.76 1.62
C ARG A 149 19.62 -18.26 1.53
N LYS A 150 20.62 -17.69 0.86
CA LYS A 150 20.69 -16.25 0.66
C LYS A 150 19.50 -15.80 -0.18
N ARG A 151 18.60 -15.04 0.41
CA ARG A 151 17.56 -14.34 -0.36
C ARG A 151 18.15 -13.07 -0.94
N SER A 152 17.84 -12.82 -2.20
CA SER A 152 18.19 -11.59 -2.88
C SER A 152 16.89 -10.96 -3.34
N PRO A 153 16.68 -9.66 -3.14
CA PRO A 153 15.49 -9.00 -3.63
C PRO A 153 15.56 -8.75 -5.15
N LEU A 154 16.63 -9.17 -5.82
CA LEU A 154 16.79 -9.17 -7.27
C LEU A 154 16.46 -10.52 -7.91
N ASN A 155 16.33 -11.58 -7.11
CA ASN A 155 16.08 -12.94 -7.61
C ASN A 155 14.77 -13.47 -7.04
N CYS A 156 13.95 -14.14 -7.85
CA CYS A 156 12.73 -14.76 -7.34
C CYS A 156 13.02 -15.88 -6.34
N CYS A 157 13.92 -16.80 -6.73
CA CYS A 157 14.27 -17.94 -5.89
C CYS A 157 15.44 -17.64 -4.96
N PRO A 158 15.48 -18.29 -3.78
CA PRO A 158 16.64 -18.23 -2.91
C PRO A 158 17.90 -18.68 -3.67
N GLY A 159 18.99 -17.95 -3.46
CA GLY A 159 20.28 -18.25 -4.04
C GLY A 159 21.05 -19.31 -3.26
N GLU A 160 22.37 -19.17 -3.27
CA GLU A 160 23.30 -20.11 -2.65
C GLU A 160 23.04 -20.29 -1.13
N GLU A 161 23.28 -21.52 -0.65
CA GLU A 161 23.25 -21.86 0.76
C GLU A 161 24.54 -21.40 1.46
N VAL A 162 24.38 -20.58 2.50
CA VAL A 162 25.46 -19.98 3.27
C VAL A 162 25.41 -20.53 4.70
N CYS A 163 26.52 -21.12 5.14
CA CYS A 163 26.69 -21.72 6.47
C CYS A 163 27.47 -20.81 7.46
N ARG A 164 27.55 -19.50 7.16
CA ARG A 164 28.26 -18.48 7.96
C ARG A 164 27.28 -17.41 8.44
N LYS A 165 27.62 -16.64 9.49
CA LYS A 165 26.77 -15.56 10.02
C LYS A 165 26.29 -14.61 8.91
N ASN A 166 24.99 -14.31 8.95
CA ASN A 166 24.31 -13.33 8.10
C ASN A 166 25.11 -12.02 8.04
N VAL A 167 25.36 -11.53 6.82
CA VAL A 167 25.93 -10.20 6.59
C VAL A 167 24.89 -9.39 5.82
N GLU A 168 24.44 -8.28 6.39
CA GLU A 168 23.54 -7.29 5.74
C GLU A 168 24.21 -6.66 4.50
N PRO A 169 23.46 -6.01 3.57
CA PRO A 169 22.02 -5.70 3.56
C PRO A 169 21.25 -6.30 2.36
N PHE A 170 19.98 -6.70 2.54
CA PHE A 170 19.18 -7.35 1.48
C PHE A 170 17.80 -6.72 1.20
N CYS A 171 17.52 -5.52 1.70
CA CYS A 171 16.23 -4.89 1.43
C CYS A 171 16.30 -4.04 0.16
N VAL A 172 15.71 -4.52 -0.94
CA VAL A 172 15.37 -3.68 -2.11
C VAL A 172 13.85 -3.59 -2.14
N LYS A 173 13.34 -2.38 -2.43
CA LYS A 173 11.91 -2.17 -2.60
C LYS A 173 11.45 -2.84 -3.90
N PRO A 174 10.32 -3.56 -3.90
CA PRO A 174 9.78 -4.12 -5.13
C PRO A 174 9.41 -2.99 -6.10
N LYS A 175 9.45 -3.28 -7.40
CA LYS A 175 9.11 -2.33 -8.48
C LYS A 175 7.61 -2.04 -8.54
N HIS A 176 6.79 -2.99 -8.10
CA HIS A 176 5.38 -2.75 -7.80
C HIS A 176 4.99 -3.45 -6.49
N PRO A 177 3.96 -2.97 -5.77
CA PRO A 177 3.51 -3.63 -4.54
C PRO A 177 3.08 -5.07 -4.82
N TYR A 178 3.58 -6.02 -4.01
CA TYR A 178 3.26 -7.45 -4.15
C TYR A 178 1.76 -7.74 -4.00
N CYS A 179 1.04 -6.88 -3.28
CA CYS A 179 -0.39 -6.98 -3.05
C CYS A 179 -1.23 -5.99 -3.86
N SER A 180 -0.69 -5.46 -4.97
CA SER A 180 -1.48 -4.63 -5.86
C SER A 180 -2.56 -5.46 -6.57
N PRO A 181 -3.85 -5.17 -6.36
CA PRO A 181 -4.93 -5.85 -7.09
C PRO A 181 -4.85 -5.58 -8.59
N ASP A 182 -4.27 -4.45 -9.03
CA ASP A 182 -4.11 -4.10 -10.45
C ASP A 182 -3.40 -5.21 -11.25
N PHE A 183 -2.44 -5.89 -10.62
CA PHE A 183 -1.55 -6.79 -11.33
C PHE A 183 -2.16 -8.19 -11.58
N ARG A 184 -2.79 -8.81 -10.57
CA ARG A 184 -3.34 -10.19 -10.67
C ARG A 184 -4.84 -10.30 -10.45
N HIS A 185 -5.46 -9.27 -9.87
CA HIS A 185 -6.84 -9.29 -9.39
C HIS A 185 -7.60 -8.07 -9.86
N ALA A 186 -7.36 -7.63 -11.09
CA ALA A 186 -7.99 -6.44 -11.66
C ALA A 186 -9.52 -6.53 -11.59
N SER A 187 -10.07 -7.73 -11.78
CA SER A 187 -11.49 -8.04 -11.63
C SER A 187 -12.09 -7.60 -10.30
N ASN A 188 -11.34 -7.71 -9.20
CA ASN A 188 -11.81 -7.32 -7.87
C ASN A 188 -12.07 -5.82 -7.79
N ILE A 189 -11.32 -5.02 -8.55
CA ILE A 189 -11.50 -3.55 -8.59
C ILE A 189 -12.77 -3.21 -9.36
N PHE A 190 -12.95 -3.79 -10.56
CA PHE A 190 -14.12 -3.54 -11.39
C PHE A 190 -15.42 -4.00 -10.73
N ASN A 191 -15.36 -5.08 -9.95
CA ASN A 191 -16.52 -5.65 -9.26
C ASN A 191 -16.70 -5.09 -7.84
N ASN A 192 -15.98 -4.03 -7.45
CA ASN A 192 -16.05 -3.42 -6.12
C ASN A 192 -15.91 -4.46 -4.98
N CYS A 193 -14.98 -5.39 -5.12
CA CYS A 193 -14.70 -6.42 -4.12
C CYS A 193 -13.69 -5.89 -3.09
N PRO A 194 -14.09 -5.64 -1.83
CA PRO A 194 -13.21 -5.13 -0.80
C PRO A 194 -12.07 -6.09 -0.44
N PRO A 195 -10.89 -5.56 -0.05
CA PRO A 195 -9.78 -6.34 0.49
C PRO A 195 -10.13 -6.92 1.86
N VAL A 196 -9.79 -8.19 2.10
CA VAL A 196 -9.91 -8.87 3.39
C VAL A 196 -8.54 -9.10 4.01
N TYR A 197 -8.37 -8.68 5.26
CA TYR A 197 -7.15 -8.85 6.05
C TYR A 197 -7.34 -9.94 7.11
N TYR A 198 -6.23 -10.58 7.54
CA TYR A 198 -6.27 -11.39 8.76
C TYR A 198 -6.54 -10.52 10.00
N SER A 199 -7.06 -11.12 11.07
CA SER A 199 -7.28 -10.46 12.37
C SER A 199 -6.02 -9.78 12.93
N THR A 200 -4.84 -10.32 12.63
CA THR A 200 -3.54 -9.81 13.10
C THR A 200 -2.88 -8.81 12.15
N GLN A 201 -3.44 -8.60 10.95
CA GLN A 201 -2.90 -7.67 9.97
C GLN A 201 -3.56 -6.30 10.09
N SER A 202 -2.79 -5.23 9.95
CA SER A 202 -3.31 -3.86 9.88
C SER A 202 -3.82 -3.56 8.46
N PRO A 203 -5.08 -3.17 8.26
CA PRO A 203 -5.58 -2.68 6.96
C PRO A 203 -4.87 -1.42 6.44
N GLN A 204 -4.22 -0.67 7.34
CA GLN A 204 -3.52 0.57 7.04
C GLN A 204 -2.17 0.34 6.36
N THR A 205 -1.53 -0.80 6.62
CA THR A 205 -0.13 -1.07 6.21
C THR A 205 0.08 -2.46 5.59
N GLY A 206 -0.83 -3.39 5.86
CA GLY A 206 -0.73 -4.78 5.45
C GLY A 206 -1.22 -5.03 4.03
N CYS A 207 -0.92 -6.23 3.55
CA CYS A 207 -1.45 -6.75 2.29
C CYS A 207 -2.70 -7.60 2.57
N SER A 208 -3.75 -7.39 1.78
CA SER A 208 -4.95 -8.23 1.82
C SER A 208 -4.64 -9.66 1.43
N VAL A 209 -5.31 -10.60 2.08
CA VAL A 209 -5.15 -12.04 1.86
C VAL A 209 -6.01 -12.51 0.69
N PHE A 210 -7.21 -11.96 0.57
CA PHE A 210 -8.15 -12.19 -0.52
C PHE A 210 -9.10 -10.98 -0.63
N SER A 211 -10.01 -10.99 -1.60
CA SER A 211 -11.10 -10.02 -1.68
C SER A 211 -12.43 -10.73 -1.48
N ARG A 212 -13.36 -10.07 -0.79
CA ARG A 212 -14.75 -10.54 -0.69
C ARG A 212 -15.51 -9.91 -1.85
N CYS A 213 -16.22 -10.71 -2.64
CA CYS A 213 -17.06 -10.23 -3.75
C CYS A 213 -18.53 -10.49 -3.44
N GLN A 214 -19.41 -9.69 -4.03
CA GLN A 214 -20.85 -9.81 -3.83
C GLN A 214 -21.38 -11.15 -4.37
N ASN A 215 -22.24 -11.80 -3.58
CA ASN A 215 -23.08 -12.92 -3.98
C ASN A 215 -24.57 -12.60 -3.69
N ASN A 216 -25.46 -13.50 -4.11
CA ASN A 216 -26.91 -13.29 -4.05
C ASN A 216 -27.49 -13.27 -2.62
N ASN A 217 -26.73 -13.75 -1.63
CA ASN A 217 -27.16 -13.83 -0.23
C ASN A 217 -26.64 -12.65 0.61
N ASP A 218 -25.83 -11.76 0.03
CA ASP A 218 -25.31 -10.59 0.73
C ASP A 218 -26.39 -9.54 0.96
N THR A 219 -26.43 -9.00 2.17
CA THR A 219 -27.36 -7.96 2.62
C THR A 219 -26.63 -6.92 3.46
N VAL A 220 -27.10 -5.67 3.39
CA VAL A 220 -26.59 -4.58 4.21
C VAL A 220 -27.30 -4.59 5.56
N ILE A 221 -26.51 -4.57 6.63
CA ILE A 221 -26.98 -4.38 8.00
C ILE A 221 -26.80 -2.90 8.34
N HIS A 222 -27.92 -2.18 8.39
CA HIS A 222 -27.94 -0.76 8.73
C HIS A 222 -27.81 -0.52 10.23
N LYS A 223 -27.13 0.56 10.61
CA LYS A 223 -27.07 1.00 12.00
C LYS A 223 -28.39 1.69 12.39
N GLU A 224 -28.96 1.32 13.53
CA GLU A 224 -30.29 1.80 13.98
C GLU A 224 -30.42 3.34 14.09
N ASP A 225 -29.30 4.06 14.19
CA ASP A 225 -29.28 5.53 14.35
C ASP A 225 -29.56 6.31 13.05
N ASP A 226 -29.44 5.70 11.86
CA ASP A 226 -29.58 6.41 10.57
C ASP A 226 -31.02 6.47 10.03
N LEU A 227 -31.97 5.79 10.68
CA LEU A 227 -33.39 5.89 10.32
C LEU A 227 -34.02 7.25 10.68
N LYS A 228 -33.33 8.11 11.43
CA LYS A 228 -33.83 9.43 11.87
C LYS A 228 -33.27 10.63 11.11
N SER A 229 -32.32 10.43 10.20
CA SER A 229 -31.73 11.51 9.40
C SER A 229 -32.22 11.45 7.95
N ALA A 230 -33.51 11.74 7.76
CA ALA A 230 -34.13 11.94 6.45
C ALA A 230 -33.77 13.32 5.83
N ASP A 231 -32.52 13.74 5.96
CA ASP A 231 -32.00 14.93 5.31
C ASP A 231 -30.71 14.56 4.56
N LYS A 232 -30.88 13.74 3.52
CA LYS A 232 -29.79 13.39 2.62
C LYS A 232 -29.67 14.47 1.56
N ASN A 233 -28.64 15.30 1.71
CA ASN A 233 -28.09 16.01 0.57
C ASN A 233 -27.69 14.94 -0.47
N PRO A 234 -28.15 15.04 -1.73
CA PRO A 234 -28.01 13.98 -2.75
C PRO A 234 -26.57 13.83 -3.31
N ASP A 235 -25.56 14.41 -2.65
CA ASP A 235 -24.17 14.30 -3.10
C ASP A 235 -23.59 12.97 -2.58
N ASP A 236 -23.86 11.93 -3.37
CA ASP A 236 -23.56 10.50 -3.32
C ASP A 236 -22.05 10.16 -3.20
N LYS A 237 -21.33 10.81 -2.26
CA LYS A 237 -19.85 10.76 -2.19
C LYS A 237 -19.29 10.24 -0.87
N ASP A 238 -20.14 9.90 0.10
CA ASP A 238 -19.73 9.36 1.42
C ASP A 238 -20.27 7.94 1.65
N VAL A 239 -20.30 7.14 0.58
CA VAL A 239 -20.79 5.76 0.57
C VAL A 239 -19.70 4.80 0.13
N CYS A 240 -19.74 3.56 0.65
CA CYS A 240 -18.93 2.48 0.14
C CYS A 240 -19.72 1.64 -0.88
N HIS A 241 -19.04 1.11 -1.88
CA HIS A 241 -19.63 0.22 -2.87
C HIS A 241 -19.16 -1.22 -2.64
N PHE A 242 -20.10 -2.16 -2.76
CA PHE A 242 -19.85 -3.60 -2.68
C PHE A 242 -20.62 -4.31 -3.78
N GLY A 243 -19.92 -4.71 -4.86
CA GLY A 243 -20.58 -5.06 -6.11
C GLY A 243 -21.50 -3.95 -6.59
N ASN A 244 -22.80 -4.24 -6.65
CA ASN A 244 -23.88 -3.33 -7.02
C ASN A 244 -24.58 -2.69 -5.81
N MET A 245 -24.18 -3.06 -4.59
CA MET A 245 -24.75 -2.53 -3.35
C MET A 245 -24.06 -1.23 -2.95
N THR A 246 -24.81 -0.35 -2.30
CA THR A 246 -24.31 0.90 -1.73
C THR A 246 -24.54 0.88 -0.23
N MET A 247 -23.49 1.17 0.53
CA MET A 247 -23.47 1.13 1.98
C MET A 247 -23.12 2.51 2.52
N HIS A 248 -23.88 2.98 3.50
CA HIS A 248 -23.59 4.21 4.20
C HIS A 248 -22.49 3.98 5.23
N ARG A 249 -21.85 5.06 5.66
CA ARG A 249 -20.83 4.98 6.70
C ARG A 249 -21.38 4.32 7.96
N GLY A 250 -20.69 3.30 8.44
CA GLY A 250 -21.07 2.53 9.62
C GLY A 250 -21.99 1.33 9.33
N ASP A 251 -22.51 1.19 8.11
CA ASP A 251 -23.21 -0.03 7.69
C ASP A 251 -22.23 -1.22 7.68
N GLU A 252 -22.74 -2.40 8.04
CA GLU A 252 -22.00 -3.66 8.03
C GLU A 252 -22.58 -4.63 6.99
N LEU A 253 -21.77 -5.59 6.52
CA LEU A 253 -22.29 -6.72 5.72
C LEU A 253 -22.65 -7.89 6.63
N ASN A 254 -23.71 -8.62 6.26
CA ASN A 254 -23.97 -9.93 6.85
C ASN A 254 -22.80 -10.91 6.63
N GLN A 255 -22.70 -11.93 7.48
CA GLN A 255 -21.66 -12.95 7.40
C GLN A 255 -22.25 -14.30 6.93
N ALA A 256 -21.38 -15.24 6.58
CA ALA A 256 -21.74 -16.62 6.23
C ALA A 256 -22.73 -16.73 5.05
N THR A 257 -22.51 -15.92 4.01
CA THR A 257 -23.20 -15.98 2.72
C THR A 257 -22.54 -16.97 1.75
N ASP A 258 -21.22 -17.14 1.88
CA ASP A 258 -20.37 -18.16 1.27
C ASP A 258 -19.11 -18.44 2.12
N TYR A 259 -18.22 -19.34 1.68
CA TYR A 259 -16.99 -19.70 2.40
C TYR A 259 -16.03 -18.50 2.61
N SER A 260 -16.00 -17.55 1.68
CA SER A 260 -15.13 -16.36 1.76
C SER A 260 -15.66 -15.32 2.75
N SER A 261 -16.93 -15.40 3.11
CA SER A 261 -17.60 -14.50 4.06
C SER A 261 -17.71 -15.05 5.48
N VAL A 262 -17.37 -16.33 5.69
CA VAL A 262 -17.41 -16.94 7.03
C VAL A 262 -16.35 -16.27 7.89
N CYS A 263 -16.76 -15.80 9.07
CA CYS A 263 -15.88 -15.10 10.00
C CYS A 263 -15.20 -13.88 9.39
N VAL A 264 -15.84 -13.20 8.43
CA VAL A 264 -15.33 -11.95 7.86
C VAL A 264 -16.28 -10.82 8.21
N LYS A 265 -15.80 -9.88 9.02
CA LYS A 265 -16.51 -8.66 9.33
C LYS A 265 -16.12 -7.58 8.31
N CYS A 266 -17.12 -6.97 7.68
CA CYS A 266 -16.93 -5.86 6.76
C CYS A 266 -17.77 -4.66 7.22
N ILE A 267 -17.16 -3.48 7.22
CA ILE A 267 -17.80 -2.23 7.62
C ILE A 267 -17.40 -1.08 6.68
N CYS A 268 -18.34 -0.19 6.38
CA CYS A 268 -18.03 1.04 5.64
C CYS A 268 -17.48 2.12 6.59
N GLU A 269 -16.18 2.13 6.84
CA GLU A 269 -15.55 3.14 7.70
C GLU A 269 -15.07 4.37 6.91
N VAL A 270 -14.33 4.12 5.83
CA VAL A 270 -13.71 5.14 4.98
C VAL A 270 -13.99 4.83 3.51
N PRO A 271 -14.97 5.50 2.88
CA PRO A 271 -15.33 5.34 1.47
C PRO A 271 -14.14 5.49 0.49
N PRO A 272 -14.21 4.85 -0.70
CA PRO A 272 -15.37 4.17 -1.31
C PRO A 272 -15.41 2.63 -1.16
N VAL A 273 -14.44 2.02 -0.49
CA VAL A 273 -14.31 0.56 -0.33
C VAL A 273 -14.50 0.17 1.14
N LEU A 274 -15.12 -0.97 1.38
CA LEU A 274 -15.29 -1.51 2.74
C LEU A 274 -13.95 -1.91 3.38
N THR A 275 -13.83 -1.73 4.69
CA THR A 275 -12.79 -2.39 5.48
C THR A 275 -13.30 -3.77 5.84
N CYS A 276 -12.65 -4.84 5.36
CA CYS A 276 -12.99 -6.21 5.74
C CYS A 276 -11.85 -6.89 6.47
N GLN A 277 -12.15 -7.55 7.57
CA GLN A 277 -11.17 -8.27 8.37
C GLN A 277 -11.75 -9.58 8.89
N ARG A 278 -10.91 -10.62 8.92
CA ARG A 278 -11.27 -11.88 9.58
C ARG A 278 -11.41 -11.67 11.08
N LEU A 279 -12.43 -12.28 11.65
CA LEU A 279 -12.56 -12.44 13.09
C LEU A 279 -11.48 -13.40 13.60
N PRO A 280 -10.99 -13.22 14.83
CA PRO A 280 -10.12 -14.19 15.48
C PRO A 280 -10.77 -15.58 15.54
N ASP A 281 -9.97 -16.64 15.44
CA ASP A 281 -10.46 -18.01 15.44
C ASP A 281 -11.13 -18.38 16.79
N GLU A 282 -10.78 -17.67 17.87
CA GLU A 282 -11.42 -17.81 19.19
C GLU A 282 -12.84 -17.22 19.23
N GLU A 283 -13.14 -16.26 18.35
CA GLU A 283 -14.44 -15.60 18.25
C GLU A 283 -15.35 -16.26 17.22
N CYS A 284 -14.77 -16.84 16.17
CA CYS A 284 -15.53 -17.41 15.06
C CYS A 284 -14.83 -18.63 14.45
N ASP A 285 -15.55 -19.75 14.46
CA ASP A 285 -15.12 -21.00 13.84
C ASP A 285 -15.57 -21.05 12.38
N VAL A 286 -14.62 -21.05 11.45
CA VAL A 286 -14.89 -21.11 10.00
C VAL A 286 -15.56 -22.39 9.53
N THR A 287 -15.65 -23.42 10.38
CA THR A 287 -16.35 -24.68 10.09
C THR A 287 -17.80 -24.66 10.55
N ASN A 288 -18.18 -23.69 11.39
CA ASN A 288 -19.52 -23.56 11.94
C ASN A 288 -20.34 -22.52 11.15
N HIS A 289 -20.87 -22.94 10.00
CA HIS A 289 -21.73 -22.11 9.17
C HIS A 289 -22.89 -22.92 8.57
N PRO A 290 -24.01 -22.29 8.19
CA PRO A 290 -25.06 -22.95 7.42
C PRO A 290 -24.51 -23.51 6.11
N PRO A 291 -25.06 -24.62 5.57
CA PRO A 291 -24.64 -25.13 4.28
C PRO A 291 -24.88 -24.10 3.18
N PHE A 292 -23.88 -23.86 2.34
CA PHE A 292 -24.02 -22.97 1.20
C PHE A 292 -24.76 -23.69 0.08
N HIS A 293 -25.88 -23.11 -0.39
CA HIS A 293 -26.53 -23.60 -1.59
C HIS A 293 -25.66 -23.23 -2.80
N GLN A 294 -25.01 -24.24 -3.39
CA GLN A 294 -24.33 -24.10 -4.67
C GLN A 294 -25.40 -23.88 -5.75
N THR A 295 -25.57 -22.64 -6.19
CA THR A 295 -26.26 -22.35 -7.44
C THR A 295 -25.24 -22.59 -8.55
N PHE A 296 -25.32 -23.78 -9.15
CA PHE A 296 -24.63 -24.11 -10.39
C PHE A 296 -25.39 -23.58 -11.60
#